data_AF-A0A1G3Y0Y0-F1
#
_entry.id   AF-A0A1G3Y0Y0-F1
#
_cell.length_a   1.000
_cell.length_b   1.000
_cell.length_c   1.000
_cell.angle_alpha   90.00
_cell.angle_beta   90.00
_cell.angle_gamma   90.00
#
_symmetry.space_group_name_H-M   'P 1'
#
loop_
_entity.id
_entity.type
_entity.pdbx_description
1 polymer ?
#
loop_
_entity_poly.entity_id
_entity_poly.type
_entity_poly.pdbx_seq_one_letter_code
_entity_poly.pdbx_strand_id
1 'polypeptide(L)'
;MGGFEGGKIILTPFKEAYICPAFNPATSHCRIYDIRPLDCIIYPFAIMWSAEGKEIVLGVDMKCPYIVEFINAGSLKESAIEMGKIIDSSPVRDIISENSALIGPYQDDVTRAVVLTNLTQAFARC
;
A
#
# COMPACT_ATOMS: atom_id res chain seq x y z
N MET A 1 -18.52 -10.74 5.37
CA MET A 1 -17.14 -10.35 5.05
C MET A 1 -17.17 -8.86 4.80
N GLY A 2 -16.57 -8.07 5.70
CA GLY A 2 -16.55 -6.61 5.56
C GLY A 2 -15.80 -6.22 4.29
N GLY A 3 -16.42 -5.39 3.45
CA GLY A 3 -15.76 -4.84 2.27
C GLY A 3 -14.65 -3.87 2.67
N PHE A 4 -13.72 -3.60 1.75
CA PHE A 4 -12.79 -2.48 1.92
C PHE A 4 -13.54 -1.16 1.68
N GLU A 5 -13.30 -0.15 2.52
CA GLU A 5 -13.95 1.16 2.41
C GLU A 5 -13.02 2.26 1.86
N GLY A 6 -11.77 1.91 1.53
CA GLY A 6 -10.82 2.85 0.92
C GLY A 6 -10.20 3.88 1.88
N GLY A 7 -10.28 3.66 3.19
CA GLY A 7 -9.70 4.56 4.19
C GLY A 7 -8.17 4.61 4.16
N LYS A 8 -7.60 5.80 4.42
CA LYS A 8 -6.17 6.03 4.65
C LYS A 8 -5.93 6.60 6.04
N ILE A 9 -4.93 6.08 6.75
CA ILE A 9 -4.57 6.62 8.07
C ILE A 9 -3.84 7.95 7.88
N ILE A 10 -4.35 9.00 8.51
CA ILE A 10 -3.65 10.27 8.63
C ILE A 10 -2.70 10.17 9.83
N LEU A 11 -1.41 10.27 9.56
CA LEU A 11 -0.39 10.25 10.60
C LEU A 11 -0.38 11.56 11.40
N THR A 12 -0.08 11.47 12.69
CA THR A 12 0.06 12.63 13.58
C THR A 12 1.51 12.82 14.01
N PRO A 13 1.98 14.06 14.25
CA PRO A 13 3.33 14.30 14.75
C PRO A 13 3.63 13.52 16.04
N PHE A 14 4.81 12.94 16.14
CA PHE A 14 5.29 12.22 17.33
C PHE A 14 6.82 12.27 17.43
N LYS A 15 7.31 13.04 18.41
CA LYS A 15 8.75 13.35 18.57
C LYS A 15 9.30 13.97 17.28
N GLU A 16 10.37 13.42 16.72
CA GLU A 16 11.02 13.86 15.47
C GLU A 16 10.39 13.23 14.21
N ALA A 17 9.30 12.47 14.36
CA ALA A 17 8.68 11.70 13.28
C ALA A 17 7.14 11.83 13.30
N TYR A 18 6.47 10.90 12.63
CA TYR A 18 5.02 10.77 12.61
C TYR A 18 4.61 9.37 13.08
N ILE A 19 3.43 9.26 13.70
CA ILE A 19 2.89 8.01 14.22
C ILE A 19 1.44 7.83 13.75
N CYS A 20 1.05 6.57 13.54
CA CYS A 20 -0.36 6.23 13.38
C CYS A 20 -1.09 6.53 14.70
N PRO A 21 -2.18 7.31 14.71
CA PRO A 21 -2.91 7.62 15.93
C PRO A 21 -3.50 6.38 16.61
N ALA A 22 -3.71 5.28 15.88
CA ALA A 22 -4.20 4.03 16.45
C ALA A 22 -3.08 3.16 17.08
N PHE A 23 -1.80 3.46 16.84
CA PHE A 23 -0.68 2.69 17.37
C PHE A 23 -0.29 3.18 18.78
N ASN A 24 -0.18 2.25 19.73
CA ASN A 24 0.32 2.53 21.07
C ASN A 24 1.81 2.19 21.15
N PRO A 25 2.72 3.20 21.22
CA PRO A 25 4.16 2.96 21.25
C PRO A 25 4.65 2.35 22.57
N ALA A 26 3.88 2.43 23.66
CA ALA A 26 4.27 1.84 24.94
C ALA A 26 4.06 0.33 24.99
N THR A 27 3.11 -0.19 24.20
CA THR A 27 2.73 -1.62 24.20
C THR A 27 2.90 -2.28 22.83
N SER A 28 3.34 -1.54 21.82
CA SER A 28 3.39 -1.95 20.41
C SER A 28 2.04 -2.47 19.86
N HIS A 29 0.92 -2.04 20.45
CA HIS A 29 -0.41 -2.53 20.09
C HIS A 29 -1.12 -1.59 19.12
N CYS A 30 -1.75 -2.15 18.08
CA CYS A 30 -2.61 -1.42 17.17
C CYS A 30 -4.07 -1.50 17.66
N ARG A 31 -4.67 -0.35 18.00
CA ARG A 31 -6.05 -0.27 18.54
C ARG A 31 -7.14 -0.59 17.52
N ILE A 32 -6.80 -0.66 16.24
CA ILE A 32 -7.73 -0.93 15.13
C ILE A 32 -7.39 -2.24 14.42
N TYR A 33 -6.76 -3.20 15.12
CA TYR A 33 -6.28 -4.44 14.51
C TYR A 33 -7.37 -5.17 13.73
N ASP A 34 -8.59 -5.21 14.28
CA ASP A 34 -9.73 -5.94 13.70
C ASP A 34 -10.43 -5.21 12.56
N ILE A 35 -10.13 -3.92 12.37
CA ILE A 35 -10.79 -3.04 11.40
C ILE A 35 -9.77 -2.20 10.61
N ARG A 36 -8.60 -2.80 10.32
CA ARG A 36 -7.53 -2.12 9.60
C ARG A 36 -8.00 -1.66 8.21
N PRO A 37 -7.66 -0.43 7.79
CA PRO A 37 -7.93 0.00 6.43
C PRO A 37 -7.07 -0.78 5.43
N LEU A 38 -7.45 -0.70 4.15
CA LEU A 38 -6.76 -1.37 3.05
C LEU A 38 -5.25 -1.12 3.05
N ASP A 39 -4.84 0.15 3.20
CA ASP A 39 -3.44 0.57 3.26
C ASP A 39 -2.63 -0.17 4.35
N CYS A 40 -3.25 -0.41 5.52
CA CYS A 40 -2.65 -1.18 6.60
C CYS A 40 -2.67 -2.70 6.38
N ILE A 41 -3.62 -3.21 5.60
CA ILE A 41 -3.75 -4.64 5.31
C ILE A 41 -2.70 -5.07 4.28
N ILE A 42 -2.43 -4.22 3.29
CA ILE A 42 -1.50 -4.55 2.22
C ILE A 42 -0.03 -4.31 2.59
N TYR A 43 0.27 -3.61 3.70
CA TYR A 43 1.64 -3.42 4.16
C TYR A 43 2.36 -4.77 4.34
N PRO A 44 3.56 -4.98 3.75
CA PRO A 44 4.53 -3.97 3.30
C PRO A 44 4.43 -3.52 1.83
N PHE A 45 3.35 -3.85 1.13
CA PHE A 45 3.11 -3.30 -0.20
C PHE A 45 2.60 -1.86 -0.13
N ALA A 46 2.92 -1.06 -1.15
CA ALA A 46 2.46 0.31 -1.31
C ALA A 46 2.01 0.57 -2.75
N ILE A 47 0.93 1.33 -2.91
CA ILE A 47 0.44 1.76 -4.22
C ILE A 47 0.95 3.17 -4.48
N MET A 48 1.65 3.39 -5.57
CA MET A 48 2.21 4.70 -5.90
C MET A 48 2.30 4.93 -7.40
N TRP A 49 2.48 6.19 -7.79
CA TRP A 49 2.91 6.52 -9.15
C TRP A 49 4.36 6.08 -9.41
N SER A 50 4.66 5.70 -10.65
CA SER A 50 6.03 5.50 -11.13
C SER A 50 6.83 6.80 -11.07
N ALA A 51 8.16 6.71 -11.15
CA ALA A 51 9.04 7.88 -11.13
C ALA A 51 8.70 8.89 -12.25
N GLU A 52 8.24 8.39 -13.40
CA GLU A 52 7.82 9.19 -14.56
C GLU A 52 6.39 9.72 -14.42
N GLY A 53 5.66 9.31 -13.39
CA GLY A 53 4.26 9.70 -13.16
C GLY A 53 3.27 9.14 -14.19
N LYS A 54 3.62 8.07 -14.90
CA LYS A 54 2.82 7.52 -16.01
C LYS A 54 2.04 6.27 -15.64
N GLU A 55 2.59 5.48 -14.73
CA GLU A 55 2.04 4.19 -14.34
C GLU A 55 1.74 4.19 -12.85
N ILE A 56 0.67 3.51 -12.45
CA ILE A 56 0.44 3.18 -11.04
C ILE A 56 1.03 1.80 -10.80
N VAL A 57 1.86 1.70 -9.77
CA VAL A 57 2.59 0.48 -9.44
C VAL A 57 2.29 0.03 -8.01
N LEU A 58 2.29 -1.29 -7.81
CA LEU A 58 2.38 -1.91 -6.51
C LEU A 58 3.86 -2.19 -6.20
N GLY A 59 4.40 -1.44 -5.26
CA GLY A 59 5.78 -1.57 -4.80
C GLY A 59 5.89 -2.26 -3.43
N VAL A 60 7.10 -2.58 -3.00
CA VAL A 60 7.40 -3.10 -1.66
C VAL A 60 8.24 -2.08 -0.87
N ASP A 61 7.79 -1.71 0.33
CA ASP A 61 8.51 -0.80 1.22
C ASP A 61 9.76 -1.48 1.82
N MET A 62 10.93 -0.97 1.44
CA MET A 62 12.23 -1.48 1.89
C MET A 62 12.58 -1.10 3.33
N LYS A 63 11.81 -0.20 3.95
CA LYS A 63 11.97 0.12 5.37
C LYS A 63 11.39 -0.98 6.27
N CYS A 64 10.58 -1.88 5.72
CA CYS A 64 10.03 -3.00 6.46
C CYS A 64 11.13 -4.03 6.80
N PRO A 65 11.40 -4.32 8.09
CA PRO A 65 12.41 -5.30 8.48
C PRO A 65 12.14 -6.70 7.88
N TYR A 66 10.87 -7.09 7.79
CA TYR A 66 10.46 -8.36 7.18
C TYR A 66 10.93 -8.45 5.71
N ILE A 67 10.81 -7.37 4.94
CA ILE A 67 11.21 -7.37 3.54
C ILE A 67 12.73 -7.50 3.39
N VAL A 68 13.50 -6.85 4.26
CA VAL A 68 14.96 -6.94 4.23
C VAL A 68 15.43 -8.39 4.38
N GLU A 69 14.76 -9.19 5.22
CA GLU A 69 15.08 -10.60 5.43
C GLU A 69 14.69 -11.50 4.25
N PHE A 70 13.57 -11.20 3.58
CA PHE A 70 12.99 -12.06 2.54
C PHE A 70 13.14 -11.53 1.11
N ILE A 71 13.91 -10.45 0.89
CA ILE A 71 14.01 -9.83 -0.43
C ILE A 71 14.44 -10.80 -1.52
N ASN A 72 15.37 -11.71 -1.23
CA ASN A 72 15.87 -12.68 -2.21
C ASN A 72 15.02 -13.95 -2.30
N ALA A 73 13.94 -14.06 -1.51
CA ALA A 73 13.03 -15.18 -1.61
C ALA A 73 12.13 -15.03 -2.84
N GLY A 74 12.00 -16.12 -3.62
CA GLY A 74 11.07 -16.18 -4.76
C GLY A 74 9.61 -15.91 -4.34
N SER A 75 9.26 -16.32 -3.10
CA SER A 75 7.93 -16.12 -2.53
C SER A 75 7.48 -14.67 -2.48
N LEU A 76 8.38 -13.71 -2.16
CA LEU A 76 8.01 -12.29 -2.11
C LEU A 76 7.58 -11.77 -3.49
N LYS A 77 8.25 -12.21 -4.55
CA LYS A 77 7.90 -11.83 -5.93
C LYS A 77 6.54 -12.40 -6.32
N GLU A 78 6.27 -13.66 -5.97
CA GLU A 78 4.98 -14.30 -6.23
C GLU A 78 3.85 -13.60 -5.48
N SER A 79 4.05 -13.30 -4.20
CA SER A 79 3.09 -12.53 -3.39
C SER A 79 2.83 -11.13 -3.95
N ALA A 80 3.86 -10.44 -4.48
CA ALA A 80 3.68 -9.15 -5.12
C ALA A 80 2.81 -9.25 -6.39
N ILE A 81 3.01 -10.30 -7.20
CA ILE A 81 2.21 -10.54 -8.41
C ILE A 81 0.76 -10.87 -8.05
N GLU A 82 0.54 -11.73 -7.06
CA GLU A 82 -0.80 -12.08 -6.59
C GLU A 82 -1.54 -10.88 -6.00
N MET A 83 -0.87 -10.11 -5.14
CA MET A 83 -1.42 -8.89 -4.57
C MET A 83 -1.72 -7.86 -5.67
N GLY A 84 -0.84 -7.71 -6.65
CA GLY A 84 -1.06 -6.87 -7.82
C GLY A 84 -2.33 -7.26 -8.57
N LYS A 85 -2.57 -8.55 -8.81
CA LYS A 85 -3.81 -9.03 -9.46
C LYS A 85 -5.05 -8.71 -8.65
N ILE A 86 -5.00 -8.86 -7.31
CA ILE A 86 -6.12 -8.56 -6.42
C ILE A 86 -6.45 -7.06 -6.46
N ILE A 87 -5.43 -6.21 -6.33
CA ILE A 87 -5.56 -4.75 -6.33
C ILE A 87 -6.05 -4.24 -7.70
N ASP A 88 -5.55 -4.82 -8.79
CA ASP A 88 -5.89 -4.40 -10.16
C ASP A 88 -7.23 -4.97 -10.66
N SER A 89 -7.98 -5.65 -9.79
CA SER A 89 -9.29 -6.25 -10.07
C SER A 89 -10.40 -5.63 -9.22
N SER A 90 -11.65 -5.70 -9.71
CA SER A 90 -12.83 -5.31 -8.92
C SER A 90 -13.06 -6.30 -7.76
N PRO A 91 -13.49 -5.85 -6.56
CA PRO A 91 -13.90 -4.49 -6.22
C PRO A 91 -12.77 -3.56 -5.75
N VAL A 92 -11.57 -4.09 -5.46
CA VAL A 92 -10.48 -3.33 -4.84
C VAL A 92 -10.02 -2.16 -5.72
N ARG A 93 -9.88 -2.40 -7.02
CA ARG A 93 -9.55 -1.36 -8.00
C ARG A 93 -10.56 -0.20 -7.97
N ASP A 94 -11.84 -0.53 -7.89
CA ASP A 94 -12.92 0.47 -7.93
C ASP A 94 -12.88 1.34 -6.67
N ILE A 95 -12.67 0.70 -5.51
CA ILE A 95 -12.49 1.38 -4.22
C ILE A 95 -11.28 2.32 -4.25
N ILE A 96 -10.15 1.90 -4.83
CA ILE A 96 -8.96 2.77 -4.95
C ILE A 96 -9.20 3.91 -5.94
N SER A 97 -9.93 3.64 -7.03
CA SER A 97 -10.28 4.67 -8.02
C SER A 97 -11.16 5.77 -7.42
N GLU A 98 -12.09 5.39 -6.54
CA GLU A 98 -12.94 6.31 -5.78
C GLU A 98 -12.17 7.02 -4.64
N ASN A 99 -11.06 6.45 -4.18
CA ASN A 99 -10.24 6.95 -3.07
C ASN A 99 -8.78 7.18 -3.50
N SER A 100 -8.58 8.08 -4.48
CA SER A 100 -7.28 8.33 -5.12
C SER A 100 -6.14 8.71 -4.15
N ALA A 101 -6.46 9.19 -2.94
CA ALA A 101 -5.47 9.47 -1.89
C ALA A 101 -4.70 8.22 -1.40
N LEU A 102 -5.19 7.02 -1.71
CA LEU A 102 -4.50 5.74 -1.49
C LEU A 102 -3.31 5.56 -2.43
N ILE A 103 -3.27 6.26 -3.57
CA ILE A 103 -2.13 6.25 -4.47
C ILE A 103 -1.13 7.29 -3.97
N GLY A 104 0.00 6.84 -3.47
CA GLY A 104 1.09 7.70 -3.03
C GLY A 104 1.86 8.34 -4.19
N PRO A 105 2.62 9.42 -3.92
CA PRO A 105 3.67 9.84 -4.84
C PRO A 105 4.76 8.76 -4.93
N TYR A 106 5.63 8.87 -5.95
CA TYR A 106 6.82 8.02 -6.07
C TYR A 106 7.70 8.10 -4.81
N GLN A 107 8.28 6.97 -4.41
CA GLN A 107 9.17 6.84 -3.26
C GLN A 107 10.39 5.98 -3.61
N ASP A 108 11.59 6.51 -3.41
CA ASP A 108 12.86 5.80 -3.70
C ASP A 108 13.03 4.53 -2.85
N ASP A 109 12.48 4.54 -1.64
CA ASP A 109 12.58 3.41 -0.70
C ASP A 109 11.59 2.28 -0.99
N VAL A 110 10.83 2.37 -2.09
CA VAL A 110 9.88 1.34 -2.51
C VAL A 110 10.45 0.65 -3.76
N THR A 111 10.90 -0.59 -3.61
CA THR A 111 11.63 -1.32 -4.67
C THR A 111 10.94 -2.65 -4.95
N ARG A 112 11.00 -3.13 -6.21
CA ARG A 112 10.15 -4.21 -6.78
C ARG A 112 8.71 -3.75 -7.02
N ALA A 113 8.39 -3.54 -8.29
CA ALA A 113 7.10 -3.04 -8.74
C ALA A 113 6.36 -4.06 -9.61
N VAL A 114 5.04 -4.11 -9.44
CA VAL A 114 4.10 -4.69 -10.40
C VAL A 114 3.26 -3.54 -10.96
N VAL A 115 3.16 -3.42 -12.28
CA VAL A 115 2.31 -2.39 -12.91
C VAL A 115 0.85 -2.77 -12.75
N LEU A 116 0.05 -1.87 -12.16
CA LEU A 116 -1.39 -2.00 -12.02
C LEU A 116 -2.04 -1.41 -13.27
N THR A 117 -2.15 -2.22 -14.31
CA THR A 117 -2.53 -1.78 -15.66
C THR A 117 -3.96 -1.25 -15.70
N ASN A 118 -4.90 -1.96 -15.07
CA ASN A 118 -6.31 -1.56 -15.08
C ASN A 118 -6.54 -0.29 -14.26
N LEU A 119 -5.86 -0.18 -13.11
CA LEU A 119 -5.90 1.00 -12.26
C LEU A 119 -5.27 2.20 -12.99
N THR A 120 -4.12 2.03 -13.64
CA THR A 120 -3.49 3.07 -14.46
C THR A 120 -4.45 3.58 -15.54
N GLN A 121 -5.13 2.66 -16.25
CA GLN A 121 -6.11 3.04 -17.27
C GLN A 121 -7.34 3.76 -16.70
N ALA A 122 -7.76 3.45 -15.47
CA ALA A 122 -8.85 4.14 -14.80
C ALA A 122 -8.53 5.62 -14.54
N PHE A 123 -7.27 5.95 -14.26
CA PHE A 123 -6.81 7.32 -14.03
C PHE A 123 -6.33 8.05 -15.29
N ALA A 124 -6.00 7.34 -16.37
CA ALA A 124 -5.60 7.93 -17.65
C ALA A 124 -6.77 8.52 -18.47
N ARG A 125 -8.02 8.26 -18.07
CA ARG A 125 -9.24 8.67 -18.80
C ARG A 125 -9.95 9.90 -18.21
N CYS A 126 -9.31 10.60 -17.28
CA CYS A 126 -9.82 11.82 -16.65
C CYS A 126 -9.17 13.08 -17.23
#